data_AF-A0A920UXW9-F1
#
_entry.id   AF-A0A920UXW9-F1
#
_cell.length_a   1.000
_cell.length_b   1.000
_cell.length_c   1.000
_cell.angle_alpha   90.00
_cell.angle_beta   90.00
_cell.angle_gamma   90.00
#
_symmetry.space_group_name_H-M   'P 1'
#
loop_
_entity.id
_entity.type
_entity.pdbx_description
1 polymer ?
#
loop_
_entity_poly.entity_id
_entity_poly.type
_entity_poly.pdbx_seq_one_letter_code
_entity_poly.pdbx_strand_id
1 'polypeptide(L)'
;MLSVFCTLTLSIPAFAIWRQPSLEELSWLFLCAFFATAGHYCMTRAFRSAEIAALQPITFLQLVWATLMGWFLFDEHPDFWIWLGGGIIVFSATYNAKRERTVRSPAS
;
A
#
# COMPACT_ATOMS: atom_id res chain seq x y z
N MET A 1 4.73 -14.52 -15.45
CA MET A 1 3.55 -15.37 -15.70
C MET A 1 2.28 -14.54 -15.67
N LEU A 2 1.92 -13.91 -14.54
CA LEU A 2 0.73 -13.05 -14.43
C LEU A 2 0.70 -11.89 -15.44
N SER A 3 1.81 -11.13 -15.58
CA SER A 3 1.86 -9.99 -16.51
C SER A 3 1.68 -10.41 -17.97
N VAL A 4 2.27 -11.54 -18.38
CA VAL A 4 2.12 -12.07 -19.75
C VAL A 4 0.68 -12.45 -20.01
N PHE A 5 0.04 -13.14 -19.06
CA PHE A 5 -1.37 -13.51 -19.17
C PHE A 5 -2.25 -12.26 -19.25
N CYS A 6 -2.06 -11.30 -18.35
CA CYS A 6 -2.82 -10.04 -18.31
C CYS A 6 -2.69 -9.26 -19.63
N THR A 7 -1.47 -9.12 -20.16
CA THR A 7 -1.23 -8.45 -21.45
C THR A 7 -1.92 -9.16 -22.61
N LEU A 8 -1.88 -10.49 -22.66
CA LEU A 8 -2.57 -11.27 -23.71
C LEU A 8 -4.09 -11.15 -23.62
N THR A 9 -4.65 -11.12 -22.41
CA THR A 9 -6.09 -10.95 -22.22
C THR A 9 -6.54 -9.53 -22.57
N LEU A 10 -5.77 -8.50 -22.18
CA LEU A 10 -6.12 -7.10 -22.42
C LEU A 10 -5.80 -6.62 -23.84
N SER A 11 -4.91 -7.30 -24.57
CA SER A 11 -4.58 -6.91 -25.96
C SER A 11 -5.76 -7.09 -26.91
N ILE A 12 -6.58 -8.13 -26.72
CA ILE A 12 -7.77 -8.41 -27.55
C ILE A 12 -8.75 -7.22 -27.58
N PRO A 13 -9.26 -6.70 -26.44
CA PRO A 13 -10.12 -5.52 -26.43
C PRO A 13 -9.37 -4.24 -26.81
N ALA A 14 -8.08 -4.13 -26.51
CA ALA A 14 -7.28 -2.96 -26.86
C ALA A 14 -7.15 -2.78 -28.38
N PHE A 15 -7.01 -3.87 -29.16
CA PHE A 15 -7.02 -3.79 -30.62
C PHE A 15 -8.39 -3.46 -31.20
N ALA A 16 -9.47 -3.91 -30.55
CA ALA A 16 -10.83 -3.66 -31.01
C ALA A 16 -11.29 -2.20 -30.80
N ILE A 17 -10.83 -1.55 -29.72
CA ILE A 17 -11.33 -0.23 -29.29
C ILE A 17 -10.15 0.66 -28.84
N TRP A 18 -9.08 0.73 -29.66
CA TRP A 18 -7.90 1.52 -29.31
C TRP A 18 -8.26 3.01 -29.16
N ARG A 19 -7.93 3.58 -27.99
CA ARG A 19 -8.03 5.02 -27.74
C ARG A 19 -6.63 5.55 -27.40
N GLN A 20 -6.17 6.52 -28.16
CA GLN A 20 -4.90 7.19 -27.89
C GLN A 20 -4.99 7.89 -26.52
N PRO A 21 -4.08 7.60 -25.57
CA PRO A 21 -4.07 8.28 -24.29
C PRO A 21 -3.70 9.75 -24.46
N SER A 22 -4.42 10.61 -23.74
CA SER A 22 -4.11 12.03 -23.62
C SER A 22 -2.86 12.25 -22.76
N LEU A 23 -2.27 13.45 -22.87
CA LEU A 23 -1.11 13.82 -22.06
C LEU A 23 -1.43 13.83 -20.55
N GLU A 24 -2.66 14.18 -20.20
CA GLU A 24 -3.15 14.13 -18.82
C GLU A 24 -3.19 12.70 -18.28
N GLU A 25 -3.82 11.77 -19.00
CA GLU A 25 -3.84 10.35 -18.62
C GLU A 25 -2.42 9.77 -18.50
N LEU A 26 -1.53 10.15 -19.42
CA LEU A 26 -0.13 9.75 -19.39
C LEU A 26 0.59 10.28 -18.14
N SER A 27 0.29 11.51 -17.72
CA SER A 27 0.88 12.11 -16.52
C SER A 27 0.44 11.40 -15.24
N TRP A 28 -0.85 11.04 -15.13
CA TRP A 28 -1.36 10.24 -14.03
C TRP A 28 -0.77 8.84 -14.00
N LEU A 29 -0.65 8.18 -15.15
CA LEU A 29 0.01 6.88 -15.27
C LEU A 29 1.48 6.95 -14.83
N PHE A 30 2.20 8.00 -15.22
CA PHE A 30 3.58 8.21 -14.81
C PHE A 30 3.70 8.40 -13.29
N LEU A 31 2.85 9.23 -12.68
CA LEU A 31 2.83 9.42 -11.22
C LEU A 31 2.54 8.10 -10.50
N CYS A 32 1.53 7.35 -10.94
CA CYS A 32 1.21 6.03 -10.39
C CYS A 32 2.41 5.07 -10.50
N ALA A 33 3.06 5.00 -11.67
CA ALA A 33 4.23 4.14 -11.89
C ALA A 33 5.42 4.55 -11.00
N PHE A 34 5.63 5.84 -10.83
CA PHE A 34 6.69 6.38 -9.97
C PHE A 34 6.48 6.01 -8.51
N PHE A 35 5.30 6.30 -7.95
CA PHE A 35 4.99 5.98 -6.55
C PHE A 35 4.95 4.48 -6.29
N ALA A 36 4.39 3.68 -7.21
CA ALA A 36 4.40 2.23 -7.09
C ALA A 36 5.83 1.67 -7.05
N THR A 37 6.69 2.14 -7.96
CA THR A 37 8.09 1.70 -8.03
C THR A 37 8.88 2.14 -6.81
N ALA A 38 8.73 3.40 -6.38
CA ALA A 38 9.36 3.92 -5.17
C ALA A 38 8.92 3.14 -3.92
N GLY A 39 7.62 2.85 -3.81
CA GLY A 39 7.06 2.03 -2.73
C GLY A 39 7.65 0.62 -2.69
N HIS A 40 7.70 -0.06 -3.84
CA HIS A 40 8.33 -1.38 -3.94
C HIS A 40 9.83 -1.37 -3.63
N TYR A 41 10.54 -0.32 -4.04
CA TYR A 41 11.96 -0.15 -3.72
C TYR A 41 12.16 0.01 -2.21
N CYS A 42 11.40 0.91 -1.57
CA CYS A 42 11.42 1.10 -0.11
C CYS A 42 11.09 -0.18 0.64
N MET A 43 10.07 -0.91 0.19
CA MET A 43 9.67 -2.19 0.78
C MET A 43 10.79 -3.24 0.69
N THR A 44 11.44 -3.34 -0.46
CA THR A 44 12.59 -4.25 -0.67
C THR A 44 13.74 -3.90 0.26
N ARG A 45 14.00 -2.60 0.48
CA ARG A 45 15.03 -2.13 1.42
C ARG A 45 14.65 -2.45 2.87
N ALA A 46 13.39 -2.25 3.25
CA ALA A 46 12.88 -2.56 4.58
C ALA A 46 13.04 -4.05 4.92
N PHE A 47 12.67 -4.94 4.00
CA PHE A 47 12.84 -6.39 4.17
C PHE A 47 14.31 -6.83 4.30
N ARG A 48 15.26 -6.05 3.79
CA ARG A 48 16.70 -6.32 3.98
C ARG A 48 17.23 -5.83 5.32
N SER A 49 16.59 -4.85 5.94
CA SER A 49 17.08 -4.21 7.18
C SER A 49 16.43 -4.72 8.46
N ALA A 50 15.23 -5.31 8.39
CA ALA A 50 14.47 -5.74 9.56
C ALA A 50 13.79 -7.09 9.33
N GLU A 51 13.52 -7.81 10.40
CA GLU A 51 12.74 -9.05 10.35
C GLU A 51 11.31 -8.79 9.86
N ILE A 52 10.78 -9.69 9.04
CA ILE A 52 9.45 -9.58 8.42
C ILE A 52 8.34 -9.37 9.47
N ALA A 53 8.45 -10.03 10.63
CA ALA A 53 7.48 -9.90 11.72
C ALA A 53 7.39 -8.46 12.28
N ALA A 54 8.51 -7.73 12.30
CA ALA A 54 8.52 -6.32 12.74
C ALA A 54 7.90 -5.38 11.68
N LEU A 55 7.85 -5.81 10.42
CA LEU A 55 7.31 -5.02 9.31
C LEU A 55 5.80 -5.24 9.09
N GLN A 56 5.22 -6.32 9.62
CA GLN A 56 3.79 -6.60 9.51
C GLN A 56 2.89 -5.41 9.92
N PRO A 57 3.11 -4.73 11.06
CA PRO A 57 2.32 -3.55 11.45
C PRO A 57 2.37 -2.42 10.42
N ILE A 58 3.52 -2.21 9.77
CA ILE A 58 3.70 -1.19 8.73
C ILE A 58 2.88 -1.55 7.49
N THR A 59 2.85 -2.82 7.10
CA THR A 59 2.04 -3.26 5.96
C THR A 59 0.55 -3.02 6.20
N PHE A 60 0.05 -3.21 7.43
CA PHE A 60 -1.34 -2.88 7.76
C PHE A 60 -1.64 -1.38 7.72
N LEU A 61 -0.64 -0.52 7.98
CA LEU A 61 -0.79 0.93 7.87
C LEU A 61 -1.08 1.38 6.43
N GLN A 62 -0.71 0.57 5.42
CA GLN A 62 -1.07 0.84 4.03
C GLN A 62 -2.60 0.93 3.86
N LEU A 63 -3.37 0.09 4.54
CA LEU A 63 -4.83 0.13 4.48
C LEU A 63 -5.37 1.43 5.08
N VAL A 64 -4.82 1.86 6.21
CA VAL A 64 -5.19 3.13 6.86
C VAL A 64 -4.95 4.31 5.91
N TRP A 65 -3.77 4.38 5.30
CA TRP A 65 -3.47 5.44 4.33
C TRP A 65 -4.34 5.35 3.07
N ALA A 66 -4.61 4.15 2.56
CA ALA A 66 -5.48 3.95 1.41
C ALA A 66 -6.90 4.45 1.69
N THR A 67 -7.47 4.12 2.86
CA THR A 67 -8.77 4.65 3.29
C THR A 67 -8.77 6.16 3.42
N LEU A 68 -7.74 6.75 4.06
CA LEU A 68 -7.66 8.20 4.21
C LEU A 68 -7.58 8.89 2.85
N MET A 69 -6.77 8.38 1.93
CA MET A 69 -6.70 8.94 0.58
C MET A 69 -8.00 8.72 -0.21
N GLY A 70 -8.66 7.57 -0.03
CA GLY A 70 -10.00 7.28 -0.55
C GLY A 70 -11.00 8.37 -0.15
N TRP A 71 -11.04 8.66 1.15
CA TRP A 71 -11.92 9.69 1.70
C TRP A 71 -11.57 11.09 1.20
N PHE A 72 -10.29 11.49 1.24
CA PHE A 72 -9.88 12.84 0.87
C PHE A 72 -9.95 13.15 -0.63
N LEU A 73 -9.62 12.17 -1.49
CA LEU A 73 -9.51 12.40 -2.94
C LEU A 73 -10.79 11.99 -3.69
N PHE A 74 -11.55 11.04 -3.16
CA PHE A 74 -12.71 10.46 -3.84
C PHE A 74 -14.03 10.61 -3.06
N ASP A 75 -14.01 11.31 -1.91
CA ASP A 75 -15.17 11.51 -1.02
C ASP A 75 -15.79 10.19 -0.53
N GLU A 76 -14.96 9.13 -0.47
CA GLU A 76 -15.39 7.80 -0.05
C GLU A 76 -15.40 7.71 1.47
N HIS A 77 -16.58 7.88 2.06
CA HIS A 77 -16.74 7.88 3.52
C HIS A 77 -16.47 6.50 4.14
N PRO A 78 -15.56 6.39 5.13
CA PRO A 78 -15.28 5.12 5.77
C PRO A 78 -16.48 4.63 6.58
N ASP A 79 -16.86 3.37 6.34
CA ASP A 79 -17.92 2.70 7.09
C ASP A 79 -17.46 2.24 8.49
N PHE A 80 -18.40 1.72 9.26
CA PHE A 80 -18.14 1.22 10.61
C PHE A 80 -17.04 0.14 10.66
N TRP A 81 -16.96 -0.74 9.67
CA TRP A 81 -15.99 -1.83 9.64
C TRP A 81 -14.58 -1.32 9.40
N ILE A 82 -14.43 -0.27 8.59
CA ILE A 82 -13.16 0.39 8.37
C ILE A 82 -12.65 1.04 9.65
N TRP A 83 -13.52 1.73 10.40
CA TRP A 83 -13.16 2.31 11.70
C TRP A 83 -12.75 1.24 12.72
N LEU A 84 -13.48 0.12 12.78
CA LEU A 84 -13.15 -1.00 13.65
C LEU A 84 -11.79 -1.62 13.30
N GLY A 85 -11.57 -1.92 12.02
CA GLY A 85 -10.30 -2.48 11.53
C GLY A 85 -9.13 -1.53 11.78
N GLY A 86 -9.30 -0.24 11.49
CA GLY A 86 -8.30 0.79 11.77
C GLY A 86 -7.93 0.87 13.25
N GLY A 87 -8.93 0.79 14.14
CA GLY A 87 -8.71 0.73 15.59
C GLY A 87 -7.85 -0.46 16.02
N ILE A 88 -8.14 -1.66 15.48
CA ILE A 88 -7.37 -2.89 15.77
C ILE A 88 -5.91 -2.74 15.30
N ILE A 89 -5.69 -2.15 14.13
CA ILE A 89 -4.34 -1.92 13.59
C ILE A 89 -3.55 -0.97 14.50
N VAL A 90 -4.13 0.18 14.87
CA VAL A 90 -3.48 1.17 15.75
C VAL A 90 -3.17 0.57 17.13
N PHE A 91 -4.10 -0.20 17.69
CA PHE A 91 -3.90 -0.90 18.95
C PHE A 91 -2.73 -1.89 18.88
N SER A 92 -2.71 -2.73 17.85
CA SER A 92 -1.67 -3.75 17.65
C SER A 92 -0.28 -3.12 17.43
N ALA A 93 -0.21 -2.05 16.65
CA ALA A 93 1.02 -1.30 16.42
C ALA A 93 1.57 -0.67 17.71
N THR A 94 0.68 -0.05 18.50
CA THR A 94 1.04 0.56 19.80
C THR A 94 1.52 -0.50 20.80
N TYR A 95 0.84 -1.65 20.86
CA TYR A 95 1.22 -2.76 21.71
C TYR A 95 2.60 -3.32 21.35
N ASN A 96 2.87 -3.56 20.06
CA ASN A 96 4.17 -4.04 19.59
C ASN A 96 5.29 -3.04 19.90
N ALA A 97 5.08 -1.75 19.65
CA ALA A 97 6.07 -0.71 19.96
C ALA A 97 6.38 -0.65 21.47
N LYS A 98 5.36 -0.83 22.33
CA LYS A 98 5.56 -0.91 23.79
C LYS A 98 6.34 -2.17 24.18
N ARG A 99 6.00 -3.33 23.60
CA ARG A 99 6.69 -4.60 23.86
C ARG A 99 8.16 -4.55 23.48
N GLU A 100 8.48 -3.99 22.31
CA GLU A 100 9.88 -3.83 21.86
C GLU A 100 10.69 -2.95 22.79
N ARG A 101 10.10 -1.85 23.32
CA ARG A 101 10.76 -1.00 24.33
C ARG A 101 11.03 -1.75 25.63
N THR A 102 10.08 -2.56 26.10
CA THR A 102 10.26 -3.37 27.32
C THR A 102 11.34 -4.44 27.15
N VAL A 103 11.40 -5.11 26.00
CA VAL A 103 12.43 -6.12 25.70
C VAL A 103 13.82 -5.49 25.50
N ARG A 104 13.89 -4.25 25.01
CA ARG A 104 15.14 -3.49 24.82
C ARG A 104 15.53 -2.62 26.03
N SER A 105 14.90 -2.74 27.18
CA SER A 105 15.42 -2.14 28.41
C SER A 105 16.48 -3.08 28.99
N PRO A 106 17.80 -2.88 28.74
CA PRO A 106 18.82 -3.54 29.55
C PRO A 106 18.58 -3.14 30.99
N ALA A 107 18.55 -4.14 31.87
CA ALA A 107 18.59 -3.94 33.31
C ALA A 107 19.72 -2.95 33.64
N SER A 108 19.36 -1.81 34.23
CA SER A 108 20.25 -1.02 35.07
C SER A 108 20.29 -1.66 36.45
#